data_AF-A0A9D3MV44-F1
#
_entry.id   AF-A0A9D3MV44-F1
#
_cell.length_a   1.000
_cell.length_b   1.000
_cell.length_c   1.000
_cell.angle_alpha   90.00
_cell.angle_beta   90.00
_cell.angle_gamma   90.00
#
_symmetry.space_group_name_H-M   'P 1'
#
loop_
_entity.id
_entity.type
_entity.pdbx_description
1 polymer ?
#
loop_
_entity_poly.entity_id
_entity_poly.type
_entity_poly.pdbx_seq_one_letter_code
_entity_poly.pdbx_strand_id
1 'polypeptide(L)'
;MVVNWIFDDPRLTLITFLNTPISANLPLGCLDLTPLLGLVRWCVKSPLAYKRNIKPSMSNGHTGKLAQETTECDGGDRDSQPLYSKLHLSVLQVLMMLQAHLTEKNLFGRLGLLLFENVAQLVEEIARLMNELNPLNATKETELSLDRLAQALQVAMAAGALLCAREDLRSLCSRLPHNNLLQLVMSGPVQQPPHSPYQPGFYPHIHTPPLGYPPRPASVAHATLPAHPAHNTHSPHPTQTFLPGMTFPYRPIR
;
A
#
# COMPACT_ATOMS: atom_id res chain seq x y z
N MET A 1 -8.86 26.18 4.40
CA MET A 1 -8.52 25.63 3.07
C MET A 1 -8.47 24.10 3.17
N VAL A 2 -8.88 23.37 2.13
CA VAL A 2 -9.25 21.93 2.23
C VAL A 2 -8.13 21.00 2.71
N VAL A 3 -6.85 21.29 2.44
CA VAL A 3 -5.71 20.44 2.87
C VAL A 3 -5.14 20.79 4.25
N ASN A 4 -5.58 21.90 4.87
CA ASN A 4 -4.93 22.38 6.09
C ASN A 4 -5.14 21.45 7.30
N TRP A 5 -6.31 20.81 7.47
CA TRP A 5 -6.59 19.98 8.65
C TRP A 5 -5.60 18.82 8.85
N ILE A 6 -5.03 18.25 7.77
CA ILE A 6 -4.01 17.19 7.85
C ILE A 6 -2.64 17.75 8.24
N PHE A 7 -2.36 19.02 7.91
CA PHE A 7 -1.13 19.71 8.30
C PHE A 7 -1.21 20.25 9.73
N ASP A 8 -2.37 20.78 10.11
CA ASP A 8 -2.62 21.42 11.39
C ASP A 8 -2.80 20.37 12.51
N ASP A 9 -3.45 19.22 12.22
CA ASP A 9 -3.39 18.02 13.07
C ASP A 9 -3.37 16.71 12.24
N PRO A 10 -2.18 16.18 11.91
CA PRO A 10 -2.04 14.93 11.15
C PRO A 10 -2.74 13.72 11.80
N ARG A 11 -2.94 13.71 13.12
CA ARG A 11 -3.54 12.58 13.86
C ARG A 11 -5.00 12.37 13.49
N LEU A 12 -5.69 13.38 12.96
CA LEU A 12 -7.07 13.26 12.46
C LEU A 12 -7.20 12.18 11.37
N THR A 13 -6.16 11.95 10.56
CA THR A 13 -6.15 10.87 9.56
C THR A 13 -5.98 9.47 10.18
N LEU A 14 -5.50 9.38 11.42
CA LEU A 14 -5.32 8.14 12.16
C LEU A 14 -6.43 7.89 13.19
N ILE A 15 -7.41 8.81 13.34
CA ILE A 15 -8.35 8.79 14.47
C ILE A 15 -9.12 7.47 14.61
N THR A 16 -9.52 6.83 13.50
CA THR A 16 -10.15 5.51 13.50
C THR A 16 -9.19 4.45 14.04
N PHE A 17 -7.98 4.34 13.47
CA PHE A 17 -6.95 3.37 13.91
C PHE A 17 -6.48 3.59 15.36
N LEU A 18 -6.49 4.83 15.85
CA LEU A 18 -6.15 5.14 17.23
C LEU A 18 -7.22 4.60 18.20
N ASN A 19 -8.51 4.82 17.90
CA ASN A 19 -9.65 4.49 18.77
C ASN A 19 -10.23 3.07 18.58
N THR A 20 -9.98 2.41 17.44
CA THR A 20 -10.44 1.03 17.21
C THR A 20 -9.72 0.05 18.15
N PRO A 21 -10.43 -0.82 18.89
CA PRO A 21 -9.81 -1.87 19.70
C PRO A 21 -9.23 -2.96 18.79
N ILE A 22 -7.90 -2.98 18.67
CA ILE A 22 -7.19 -3.92 17.80
C ILE A 22 -6.98 -5.24 18.54
N SER A 23 -7.79 -6.25 18.19
CA SER A 23 -7.62 -7.63 18.64
C SER A 23 -6.41 -8.29 17.95
N ALA A 24 -5.76 -9.23 18.63
CA ALA A 24 -4.56 -9.91 18.13
C ALA A 24 -4.78 -10.69 16.82
N ASN A 25 -6.02 -11.09 16.54
CA ASN A 25 -6.45 -11.91 15.38
C ASN A 25 -6.98 -11.08 14.20
N LEU A 26 -6.69 -9.77 14.16
CA LEU A 26 -7.14 -8.88 13.09
C LEU A 26 -6.54 -9.30 11.72
N PRO A 27 -7.33 -9.39 10.63
CA PRO A 27 -6.79 -9.67 9.30
C PRO A 27 -5.90 -8.51 8.82
N LEU A 28 -4.98 -8.83 7.90
CA LEU A 28 -4.14 -7.83 7.25
C LEU A 28 -5.04 -6.85 6.45
N GLY A 29 -4.80 -5.55 6.59
CA GLY A 29 -5.52 -4.50 5.84
C GLY A 29 -6.38 -3.54 6.67
N CYS A 30 -6.55 -3.70 7.98
CA CYS A 30 -7.42 -2.80 8.77
C CYS A 30 -7.00 -1.29 8.81
N LEU A 31 -5.83 -0.91 8.25
CA LEU A 31 -5.52 0.49 7.95
C LEU A 31 -6.33 1.09 6.78
N ASP A 32 -7.07 0.28 6.02
CA ASP A 32 -8.07 0.71 5.03
C ASP A 32 -9.18 1.57 5.67
N LEU A 33 -9.34 1.53 7.00
CA LEU A 33 -10.19 2.44 7.77
C LEU A 33 -9.62 3.86 7.93
N THR A 34 -8.44 4.14 7.36
CA THR A 34 -7.81 5.47 7.31
C THR A 34 -7.87 6.02 5.88
N PRO A 35 -8.04 7.35 5.67
CA PRO A 35 -8.03 7.95 4.34
C PRO A 35 -6.66 7.89 3.65
N LEU A 36 -5.60 7.45 4.34
CA LEU A 36 -4.21 7.57 3.89
C LEU A 36 -3.93 6.86 2.57
N LEU A 37 -4.54 5.71 2.29
CA LEU A 37 -4.39 5.01 1.02
C LEU A 37 -4.92 5.86 -0.15
N GLY A 38 -6.08 6.48 0.03
CA GLY A 38 -6.67 7.41 -0.94
C GLY A 38 -5.82 8.67 -1.10
N LEU A 39 -5.33 9.23 0.01
CA LEU A 39 -4.47 10.43 0.01
C LEU A 39 -3.13 10.18 -0.69
N VAL A 40 -2.46 9.04 -0.45
CA VAL A 40 -1.25 8.63 -1.19
C VAL A 40 -1.56 8.52 -2.69
N ARG A 41 -2.62 7.80 -3.06
CA ARG A 41 -3.04 7.64 -4.46
C ARG A 41 -3.30 8.99 -5.14
N TRP A 42 -3.93 9.95 -4.46
CA TRP A 42 -4.12 11.32 -4.96
C TRP A 42 -2.81 12.11 -5.07
N CYS A 43 -1.95 12.11 -4.04
CA CYS A 43 -0.69 12.84 -4.04
C CYS A 43 0.22 12.40 -5.19
N VAL A 44 0.34 11.08 -5.39
CA VAL A 44 1.15 10.49 -6.47
C VAL A 44 0.58 10.80 -7.86
N LYS A 45 -0.75 10.66 -8.07
CA LYS A 45 -1.37 10.88 -9.39
C LYS A 45 -1.60 12.35 -9.74
N SER A 46 -1.61 13.25 -8.77
CA SER A 46 -1.99 14.66 -8.98
C SER A 46 -1.17 15.43 -10.03
N PRO A 47 0.16 15.24 -10.24
CA PRO A 47 0.88 15.93 -11.30
C PRO A 47 0.34 15.57 -12.70
N LEU A 48 0.08 14.28 -12.92
CA LEU A 48 -0.47 13.76 -14.19
C LEU A 48 -1.93 14.19 -14.37
N ALA A 49 -2.76 14.04 -13.34
CA ALA A 49 -4.17 14.43 -13.38
C ALA A 49 -4.34 15.95 -13.63
N TYR A 50 -3.45 16.76 -13.06
CA TYR A 50 -3.36 18.20 -13.32
C TYR A 50 -3.03 18.49 -14.78
N LYS A 51 -1.93 17.93 -15.31
CA LYS A 51 -1.52 18.09 -16.71
C LYS A 51 -2.56 17.59 -17.73
N ARG A 52 -3.37 16.59 -17.36
CA ARG A 52 -4.51 16.10 -18.16
C ARG A 52 -5.66 17.12 -18.24
N ASN A 53 -5.89 17.88 -17.17
CA ASN A 53 -6.99 18.83 -17.09
C ASN A 53 -6.67 20.17 -17.74
N ILE A 54 -5.38 20.54 -17.82
CA ILE A 54 -4.90 21.64 -18.68
C ILE A 54 -5.12 21.25 -20.15
N LYS A 55 -6.30 21.59 -20.68
CA LYS A 55 -6.57 21.50 -22.12
C LYS A 55 -5.64 22.47 -22.86
N PRO A 56 -5.03 22.07 -23.99
CA PRO A 56 -4.43 23.05 -24.90
C PRO A 56 -5.52 24.00 -25.38
N SER A 57 -5.27 25.31 -25.29
CA SER A 57 -6.23 26.32 -25.76
C SER A 57 -6.37 26.20 -27.28
N MET A 58 -7.56 25.81 -27.72
CA MET A 58 -7.92 25.71 -29.14
C MET A 58 -8.11 27.11 -29.73
N SER A 59 -7.00 27.80 -29.98
CA SER A 59 -6.97 29.02 -30.79
C SER A 59 -7.27 28.68 -32.24
N ASN A 60 -8.55 28.60 -32.58
CA ASN A 60 -8.98 28.63 -33.99
C ASN A 60 -8.49 29.95 -34.59
N GLY A 61 -7.61 29.84 -35.58
CA GLY A 61 -6.74 30.94 -35.95
C GLY A 61 -7.46 32.11 -36.63
N HIS A 62 -7.14 33.32 -36.18
CA HIS A 62 -7.07 34.48 -37.06
C HIS A 62 -5.94 35.43 -36.65
N THR A 63 -4.99 35.62 -37.57
CA THR A 63 -4.18 36.84 -37.82
C THR A 63 -3.89 37.80 -36.66
N GLY A 64 -2.62 37.93 -36.26
CA GLY A 64 -2.17 39.12 -35.50
C GLY A 64 -0.79 39.00 -34.86
N LYS A 65 0.23 39.67 -35.43
CA LYS A 65 1.57 39.76 -34.85
C LYS A 65 1.66 40.95 -33.88
N LEU A 66 1.29 40.74 -32.62
CA LEU A 66 1.77 41.58 -31.51
C LEU A 66 1.78 40.78 -30.20
N ALA A 67 2.77 41.02 -29.35
CA ALA A 67 2.74 40.59 -27.96
C ALA A 67 2.36 41.79 -27.10
N GLN A 68 1.52 41.58 -26.07
CA GLN A 68 1.68 42.09 -24.70
C GLN A 68 0.39 41.88 -23.86
N GLU A 69 0.54 41.14 -22.76
CA GLU A 69 -0.28 41.12 -21.52
C GLU A 69 -1.81 40.87 -21.55
N THR A 70 -2.35 40.59 -20.36
CA THR A 70 -3.78 40.50 -20.00
C THR A 70 -4.69 39.59 -20.85
N THR A 71 -4.82 38.33 -20.42
CA THR A 71 -6.13 37.66 -20.38
C THR A 71 -6.21 36.86 -19.07
N GLU A 72 -6.77 37.50 -18.04
CA GLU A 72 -6.89 36.97 -16.69
C GLU A 72 -8.08 36.00 -16.60
N CYS A 73 -7.90 34.77 -17.08
CA CYS A 73 -8.97 33.75 -17.12
C CYS A 73 -8.54 32.38 -16.55
N ASP A 74 -7.47 32.33 -15.74
CA ASP A 74 -7.14 31.16 -14.92
C ASP A 74 -6.37 31.56 -13.65
N GLY A 75 -7.12 31.89 -12.61
CA GLY A 75 -6.62 32.19 -11.25
C GLY A 75 -6.87 31.07 -10.24
N GLY A 76 -7.38 29.90 -10.66
CA GLY A 76 -7.73 28.81 -9.75
C GLY A 76 -6.85 27.58 -9.88
N ASP A 77 -6.33 27.30 -11.07
CA ASP A 77 -5.66 26.02 -11.35
C ASP A 77 -4.21 25.99 -10.85
N ARG A 78 -3.46 27.09 -11.06
CA ARG A 78 -2.04 27.25 -10.66
C ARG A 78 -1.78 27.03 -9.17
N ASP A 79 -2.70 27.46 -8.30
CA ASP A 79 -2.54 27.36 -6.84
C ASP A 79 -2.61 25.90 -6.34
N SER A 80 -3.16 24.99 -7.14
CA SER A 80 -3.35 23.59 -6.74
C SER A 80 -2.05 22.81 -6.54
N GLN A 81 -0.98 23.10 -7.29
CA GLN A 81 0.29 22.39 -7.19
C GLN A 81 0.98 22.57 -5.82
N PRO A 82 1.11 23.79 -5.28
CA PRO A 82 1.45 24.00 -3.87
C PRO A 82 0.59 23.19 -2.89
N LEU A 83 -0.72 23.07 -3.12
CA LEU A 83 -1.60 22.33 -2.21
C LEU A 83 -1.30 20.82 -2.23
N TYR A 84 -1.09 20.23 -3.41
CA TYR A 84 -0.72 18.82 -3.52
C TYR A 84 0.67 18.53 -2.96
N SER A 85 1.62 19.45 -3.08
CA SER A 85 2.94 19.31 -2.45
C SER A 85 2.86 19.42 -0.92
N LYS A 86 2.07 20.37 -0.37
CA LYS A 86 1.80 20.44 1.08
C LYS A 86 1.11 19.17 1.58
N LEU A 87 0.08 18.70 0.88
CA LEU A 87 -0.65 17.49 1.21
C LEU A 87 0.26 16.25 1.22
N HIS A 88 1.10 16.09 0.19
CA HIS A 88 2.05 14.98 0.10
C HIS A 88 3.01 14.96 1.28
N LEU A 89 3.60 16.11 1.65
CA LEU A 89 4.47 16.22 2.83
C LEU A 89 3.73 15.86 4.12
N SER A 90 2.51 16.34 4.32
CA SER A 90 1.69 15.96 5.47
C SER A 90 1.35 14.46 5.51
N VAL A 91 1.10 13.84 4.35
CA VAL A 91 0.88 12.39 4.26
C VAL A 91 2.14 11.62 4.65
N LEU A 92 3.33 12.00 4.14
CA LEU A 92 4.60 11.38 4.55
C LEU A 92 4.84 11.54 6.06
N GLN A 93 4.55 12.71 6.62
CA GLN A 93 4.64 12.96 8.07
C GLN A 93 3.70 12.05 8.87
N VAL A 94 2.46 11.83 8.42
CA VAL A 94 1.56 10.85 9.06
C VAL A 94 2.14 9.44 8.99
N LEU A 95 2.72 9.02 7.86
CA LEU A 95 3.32 7.68 7.76
C LEU A 95 4.50 7.49 8.74
N MET A 96 5.28 8.54 8.99
CA MET A 96 6.31 8.54 10.04
C MET A 96 5.72 8.47 11.46
N MET A 97 4.58 9.13 11.72
CA MET A 97 3.88 9.01 13.02
C MET A 97 3.22 7.63 13.21
N LEU A 98 2.68 7.05 12.14
CA LEU A 98 2.07 5.72 12.12
C LEU A 98 3.07 4.64 12.54
N GLN A 99 4.34 4.76 12.17
CA GLN A 99 5.42 3.87 12.61
C GLN A 99 5.49 3.72 14.14
N ALA A 100 5.40 4.84 14.87
CA ALA A 100 5.45 4.84 16.34
C ALA A 100 4.26 4.06 16.90
N HIS A 101 3.04 4.38 16.47
CA HIS A 101 1.82 3.70 16.95
C HIS A 101 1.72 2.23 16.52
N LEU A 102 2.25 1.85 15.35
CA LEU A 102 2.39 0.45 14.96
C LEU A 102 3.41 -0.30 15.84
N THR A 103 4.46 0.37 16.29
CA THR A 103 5.45 -0.20 17.21
C THR A 103 4.85 -0.36 18.62
N GLU A 104 4.26 0.71 19.17
CA GLU A 104 3.56 0.73 20.46
C GLU A 104 2.49 -0.37 20.57
N LYS A 105 1.64 -0.51 19.54
CA LYS A 105 0.56 -1.52 19.51
C LYS A 105 1.03 -2.93 19.13
N ASN A 106 2.33 -3.17 18.86
CA ASN A 106 2.87 -4.46 18.39
C ASN A 106 2.24 -4.95 17.07
N LEU A 107 2.12 -4.03 16.11
CA LEU A 107 1.52 -4.18 14.77
C LEU A 107 2.47 -3.85 13.62
N PHE A 108 3.69 -3.39 13.90
CA PHE A 108 4.72 -3.12 12.89
C PHE A 108 4.95 -4.33 11.99
N GLY A 109 4.85 -4.15 10.66
CA GLY A 109 4.97 -5.25 9.68
C GLY A 109 3.80 -6.24 9.68
N ARG A 110 2.78 -6.07 10.54
CA ARG A 110 1.55 -6.88 10.57
C ARG A 110 0.37 -6.19 9.91
N LEU A 111 0.35 -4.85 9.94
CA LEU A 111 -0.77 -4.05 9.48
C LEU A 111 -0.33 -3.08 8.36
N GLY A 112 -0.64 -3.45 7.12
CA GLY A 112 -0.29 -2.67 5.93
C GLY A 112 -1.33 -1.62 5.57
N LEU A 113 -0.84 -0.48 5.10
CA LEU A 113 -1.56 0.50 4.31
C LEU A 113 -1.40 0.24 2.80
N LEU A 114 -0.18 -0.12 2.38
CA LEU A 114 0.16 -0.43 1.00
C LEU A 114 0.35 -1.95 0.84
N LEU A 115 -0.75 -2.63 0.52
CA LEU A 115 -0.75 -4.03 0.09
C LEU A 115 -0.22 -4.15 -1.36
N PHE A 116 0.24 -5.35 -1.76
CA PHE A 116 0.65 -5.63 -3.16
C PHE A 116 -0.38 -5.13 -4.19
N GLU A 117 -1.64 -5.54 -4.08
CA GLU A 117 -2.74 -5.12 -4.98
C GLU A 117 -2.91 -3.59 -5.01
N ASN A 118 -2.80 -2.96 -3.84
CA ASN A 118 -2.96 -1.51 -3.70
C ASN A 118 -1.87 -0.74 -4.47
N VAL A 119 -0.65 -1.29 -4.55
CA VAL A 119 0.46 -0.74 -5.34
C VAL A 119 0.35 -1.15 -6.81
N ALA A 120 -0.02 -2.39 -7.12
CA ALA A 120 -0.16 -2.89 -8.49
C ALA A 120 -1.18 -2.06 -9.30
N GLN A 121 -2.34 -1.79 -8.72
CA GLN A 121 -3.36 -0.89 -9.28
C GLN A 121 -2.81 0.54 -9.46
N LEU A 122 -2.13 1.09 -8.46
CA LEU A 122 -1.61 2.47 -8.52
C LEU A 122 -0.57 2.62 -9.64
N VAL A 123 0.36 1.66 -9.77
CA VAL A 123 1.36 1.62 -10.85
C VAL A 123 0.69 1.55 -12.22
N GLU A 124 -0.37 0.76 -12.38
CA GLU A 124 -1.09 0.64 -13.64
C GLU A 124 -1.89 1.91 -13.99
N GLU A 125 -2.53 2.54 -13.01
CA GLU A 125 -3.20 3.83 -13.20
C GLU A 125 -2.22 4.96 -13.56
N ILE A 126 -1.01 4.93 -13.00
CA ILE A 126 0.09 5.85 -13.36
C ILE A 126 0.56 5.59 -14.79
N ALA A 127 0.86 4.35 -15.14
CA ALA A 127 1.31 3.99 -16.49
C ALA A 127 0.27 4.35 -17.56
N ARG A 128 -1.02 4.13 -17.28
CA ARG A 128 -2.12 4.56 -18.16
C ARG A 128 -2.16 6.08 -18.32
N LEU A 129 -2.06 6.85 -17.23
CA LEU A 129 -2.01 8.32 -17.29
C LEU A 129 -0.77 8.83 -18.05
N MET A 130 0.39 8.21 -17.90
CA MET A 130 1.60 8.56 -18.66
C MET A 130 1.40 8.30 -20.16
N ASN A 131 0.80 7.18 -20.55
CA ASN A 131 0.49 6.85 -21.95
C ASN A 131 -0.54 7.83 -22.55
N GLU A 132 -1.59 8.19 -21.81
CA GLU A 132 -2.57 9.21 -22.20
C GLU A 132 -1.94 10.61 -22.38
N LEU A 133 -0.89 10.93 -21.61
CA LEU A 133 -0.19 12.22 -21.60
C LEU A 133 1.05 12.29 -22.50
N ASN A 134 1.46 11.18 -23.12
CA ASN A 134 2.63 11.12 -23.99
C ASN A 134 2.61 12.17 -25.12
N PRO A 135 1.47 12.46 -25.81
CA PRO A 135 1.40 13.52 -26.81
C PRO A 135 1.59 14.95 -26.27
N LEU A 136 1.51 15.15 -24.95
CA LEU A 136 1.62 16.45 -24.28
C LEU A 136 2.99 16.69 -23.63
N ASN A 137 3.97 15.81 -23.88
CA ASN A 137 5.34 15.88 -23.34
C ASN A 137 5.37 16.15 -21.82
N ALA A 138 4.57 15.41 -21.06
CA ALA A 138 4.37 15.58 -19.62
C ALA A 138 5.55 15.09 -18.74
N THR A 139 6.79 15.24 -19.21
CA THR A 139 7.99 14.66 -18.59
C THR A 139 8.21 15.14 -17.15
N LYS A 140 7.97 16.43 -16.87
CA LYS A 140 8.15 16.99 -15.52
C LYS A 140 7.12 16.43 -14.53
N GLU A 141 5.91 16.22 -15.01
CA GLU A 141 4.79 15.69 -14.25
C GLU A 141 4.90 14.17 -14.07
N THR A 142 5.50 13.46 -15.04
CA THR A 142 5.94 12.06 -14.95
C THR A 142 7.00 11.89 -13.86
N GLU A 143 8.10 12.65 -13.89
CA GLU A 143 9.14 12.59 -12.85
C GLU A 143 8.57 12.90 -11.46
N LEU A 144 7.81 14.00 -11.31
CA LEU A 144 7.22 14.37 -10.02
C LEU A 144 6.21 13.32 -9.50
N SER A 145 5.51 12.61 -10.39
CA SER A 145 4.63 11.50 -10.00
C SER A 145 5.43 10.30 -9.50
N LEU A 146 6.55 9.96 -10.16
CA LEU A 146 7.43 8.85 -9.78
C LEU A 146 8.23 9.14 -8.50
N ASP A 147 8.72 10.37 -8.32
CA ASP A 147 9.38 10.80 -7.08
C ASP A 147 8.42 10.70 -5.89
N ARG A 148 7.16 11.14 -6.05
CA ARG A 148 6.14 11.01 -4.99
C ARG A 148 5.78 9.55 -4.72
N LEU A 149 5.72 8.68 -5.74
CA LEU A 149 5.54 7.24 -5.56
C LEU A 149 6.70 6.63 -4.77
N ALA A 150 7.94 6.93 -5.17
CA ALA A 150 9.15 6.43 -4.53
C ALA A 150 9.23 6.84 -3.04
N GLN A 151 8.95 8.12 -2.74
CA GLN A 151 8.89 8.62 -1.36
C GLN A 151 7.80 7.93 -0.54
N ALA A 152 6.59 7.76 -1.09
CA ALA A 152 5.50 7.08 -0.39
C ALA A 152 5.83 5.61 -0.10
N LEU A 153 6.43 4.90 -1.06
CA LEU A 153 6.91 3.52 -0.87
C LEU A 153 8.03 3.46 0.17
N GLN A 154 9.03 4.35 0.10
CA GLN A 154 10.15 4.39 1.05
C GLN A 154 9.70 4.61 2.49
N VAL A 155 8.80 5.57 2.73
CA VAL A 155 8.29 5.84 4.08
C VAL A 155 7.35 4.73 4.54
N ALA A 156 6.52 4.14 3.67
CA ALA A 156 5.71 2.96 4.03
C ALA A 156 6.57 1.72 4.36
N MET A 157 7.70 1.51 3.67
CA MET A 157 8.68 0.47 4.01
C MET A 157 9.28 0.71 5.40
N ALA A 158 9.79 1.93 5.65
CA ALA A 158 10.37 2.28 6.94
C ALA A 158 9.35 2.17 8.09
N ALA A 159 8.10 2.59 7.86
CA ALA A 159 7.02 2.55 8.83
C ALA A 159 6.46 1.15 9.12
N GLY A 160 6.90 0.11 8.39
CA GLY A 160 6.33 -1.24 8.49
C GLY A 160 4.88 -1.32 8.01
N ALA A 161 4.46 -0.39 7.15
CA ALA A 161 3.10 -0.22 6.62
C ALA A 161 2.99 -0.58 5.12
N LEU A 162 4.09 -0.99 4.48
CA LEU A 162 4.08 -1.72 3.21
C LEU A 162 4.01 -3.23 3.51
N LEU A 163 3.05 -3.93 2.86
CA LEU A 163 2.96 -5.39 2.80
C LEU A 163 3.01 -5.83 1.33
N CYS A 164 4.21 -5.75 0.77
CA CYS A 164 4.54 -6.07 -0.62
C CYS A 164 6.05 -6.35 -0.68
N ALA A 165 6.48 -7.49 -1.22
CA ALA A 165 7.89 -7.83 -1.21
C ALA A 165 8.68 -6.90 -2.15
N ARG A 166 9.98 -6.76 -1.93
CA ARG A 166 10.81 -5.80 -2.70
C ARG A 166 11.01 -6.26 -4.14
N GLU A 167 11.10 -7.56 -4.34
CA GLU A 167 11.07 -8.26 -5.61
C GLU A 167 9.77 -7.99 -6.39
N ASP A 168 8.62 -8.04 -5.72
CA ASP A 168 7.32 -7.71 -6.30
C ASP A 168 7.23 -6.23 -6.68
N LEU A 169 7.65 -5.32 -5.79
CA LEU A 169 7.74 -3.90 -6.12
C LEU A 169 8.62 -3.63 -7.33
N ARG A 170 9.77 -4.30 -7.44
CA ARG A 170 10.68 -4.17 -8.58
C ARG A 170 10.03 -4.66 -9.88
N SER A 171 9.31 -5.79 -9.82
CA SER A 171 8.54 -6.35 -10.94
C SER A 171 7.41 -5.40 -11.37
N LEU A 172 6.62 -4.89 -10.43
CA LEU A 172 5.56 -3.92 -10.71
C LEU A 172 6.11 -2.63 -11.33
N CYS A 173 7.15 -2.06 -10.72
CA CYS A 173 7.72 -0.76 -11.10
C CYS A 173 8.57 -0.81 -12.38
N SER A 174 9.03 -1.98 -12.85
CA SER A 174 9.73 -2.09 -14.14
C SER A 174 8.83 -1.77 -15.35
N ARG A 175 7.52 -1.63 -15.14
CA ARG A 175 6.53 -1.17 -16.12
C ARG A 175 6.47 0.37 -16.27
N LEU A 176 7.17 1.10 -15.40
CA LEU A 176 7.23 2.57 -15.39
C LEU A 176 8.53 3.05 -16.07
N PRO A 177 8.56 4.28 -16.62
CA PRO A 177 9.81 4.84 -17.15
C PRO A 177 10.83 5.05 -16.03
N HIS A 178 12.11 5.09 -16.41
CA HIS A 178 13.23 5.20 -15.47
C HIS A 178 13.14 6.49 -14.63
N ASN A 179 13.12 6.35 -13.31
CA ASN A 179 13.28 7.44 -12.35
C ASN A 179 14.31 7.05 -11.28
N ASN A 180 15.24 7.97 -11.00
CA ASN A 180 16.41 7.69 -10.16
C ASN A 180 16.01 7.41 -8.69
N LEU A 181 15.01 8.12 -8.15
CA LEU A 181 14.58 7.94 -6.76
C LEU A 181 13.86 6.60 -6.58
N LEU A 182 13.00 6.23 -7.51
CA LEU A 182 12.31 4.93 -7.51
C LEU A 182 13.32 3.77 -7.60
N GLN A 183 14.31 3.86 -8.50
CA GLN A 183 15.40 2.87 -8.57
C GLN A 183 16.18 2.78 -7.25
N LEU A 184 16.51 3.93 -6.63
CA LEU A 184 17.22 3.97 -5.35
C LEU A 184 16.43 3.28 -4.23
N VAL A 185 15.11 3.46 -4.17
CA VAL A 185 14.23 2.81 -3.17
C VAL A 185 14.13 1.29 -3.39
N MET A 186 14.13 0.81 -4.64
CA MET A 186 14.07 -0.63 -4.97
C MET A 186 15.41 -1.37 -4.84
N SER A 187 16.53 -0.65 -4.82
CA SER A 187 17.88 -1.22 -4.77
C SER A 187 18.63 -0.96 -3.45
N GLY A 188 18.50 0.22 -2.85
CA GLY A 188 19.24 0.61 -1.64
C GLY A 188 18.80 -0.16 -0.39
N PRO A 189 19.64 -0.29 0.65
CA PRO A 189 19.21 -0.86 1.92
C PRO A 189 18.07 -0.01 2.50
N VAL A 190 16.91 -0.62 2.80
CA VAL A 190 15.94 0.04 3.68
C VAL A 190 16.59 0.12 5.05
N GLN A 191 16.81 1.34 5.53
CA GLN A 191 17.25 1.60 6.89
C GLN A 191 16.12 1.16 7.83
N GLN A 192 16.21 -0.07 8.35
CA GLN A 192 15.38 -0.49 9.46
C GLN A 192 15.69 0.39 10.68
N PRO A 193 14.68 0.82 11.46
CA PRO A 193 14.94 1.53 12.70
C PRO A 193 15.82 0.69 13.63
N PRO A 194 16.78 1.29 14.36
CA PRO A 194 17.72 0.57 15.23
C PRO A 194 17.06 -0.12 16.45
N HIS A 195 15.73 -0.05 16.56
CA HIS A 195 14.92 -0.59 17.64
C HIS A 195 13.77 -1.50 17.14
N SER A 196 13.83 -2.00 15.89
CA SER A 196 12.98 -3.12 15.48
C SER A 196 13.47 -4.41 16.15
N PRO A 197 12.65 -5.12 16.96
CA PRO A 197 13.00 -6.47 17.42
C PRO A 197 12.90 -7.52 16.29
N TYR A 198 12.33 -7.15 15.14
CA TYR A 198 12.18 -8.01 13.97
C TYR A 198 13.35 -7.79 13.00
N GLN A 199 14.22 -8.80 12.95
CA GLN A 199 15.38 -8.92 12.04
C GLN A 199 14.94 -9.04 10.55
N PRO A 200 15.86 -8.82 9.58
CA PRO A 200 15.60 -9.07 8.16
C PRO A 200 15.20 -10.54 7.92
N GLY A 201 13.94 -10.78 7.54
CA GLY A 201 13.38 -12.12 7.38
C GLY A 201 11.89 -12.24 7.70
N PHE A 202 11.28 -11.22 8.34
CA PHE A 202 9.85 -11.22 8.68
C PHE A 202 8.87 -10.94 7.52
N TYR A 203 9.32 -11.09 6.27
CA TYR A 203 8.42 -11.28 5.13
C TYR A 203 8.15 -12.77 4.96
N PRO A 204 6.93 -13.28 5.21
CA PRO A 204 6.63 -14.69 4.96
C PRO A 204 6.68 -14.95 3.46
N HIS A 205 7.60 -15.82 3.02
CA HIS A 205 7.66 -16.31 1.63
C HIS A 205 6.47 -17.24 1.37
N ILE A 206 5.30 -16.66 1.08
CA ILE A 206 4.12 -17.40 0.65
C ILE A 206 4.45 -18.02 -0.72
N HIS A 207 4.48 -19.36 -0.76
CA HIS A 207 4.88 -20.20 -1.90
C HIS A 207 6.39 -20.31 -2.22
N THR A 208 7.16 -20.89 -1.30
CA THR A 208 8.16 -21.90 -1.67
C THR A 208 7.82 -23.26 -1.03
N PRO A 209 7.58 -24.34 -1.81
CA PRO A 209 7.44 -25.68 -1.25
C PRO A 209 8.83 -26.21 -0.80
N PRO A 210 8.92 -26.93 0.34
CA PRO A 210 10.21 -27.35 0.88
C PRO A 210 10.84 -28.49 0.06
N LEU A 211 11.84 -28.16 -0.76
CA LEU A 211 12.81 -29.11 -1.30
C LEU A 211 13.70 -29.62 -0.16
N GLY A 212 13.23 -30.65 0.56
CA GLY A 212 13.82 -31.04 1.84
C GLY A 212 13.55 -32.47 2.31
N TYR A 213 13.49 -33.45 1.40
CA TYR A 213 13.50 -34.87 1.77
C TYR A 213 14.72 -35.59 1.13
N PRO A 214 15.53 -36.32 1.91
CA PRO A 214 16.64 -37.10 1.37
C PRO A 214 16.13 -38.35 0.64
N PRO A 215 16.88 -38.86 -0.37
CA PRO A 215 16.46 -40.03 -1.14
C PRO A 215 16.45 -41.30 -0.28
N ARG A 216 15.29 -41.97 -0.23
CA ARG A 216 15.14 -43.28 0.42
C ARG A 216 15.78 -44.36 -0.49
N PRO A 217 16.65 -45.25 0.03
CA PRO A 217 17.32 -46.26 -0.79
C PRO A 217 16.31 -47.28 -1.34
N ALA A 218 16.57 -47.75 -2.56
CA ALA A 218 15.78 -48.79 -3.21
C ALA A 218 16.07 -50.18 -2.61
N SER A 219 15.03 -51.01 -2.52
CA SER A 219 15.14 -52.46 -2.36
C SER A 219 14.06 -53.14 -3.20
N VAL A 220 14.25 -54.42 -3.52
CA VAL A 220 13.71 -55.06 -4.73
C VAL A 220 12.73 -56.19 -4.40
N ALA A 221 11.62 -56.26 -5.17
CA ALA A 221 10.69 -57.39 -5.38
C ALA A 221 10.22 -58.23 -4.16
N HIS A 222 8.92 -58.52 -3.99
CA HIS A 222 8.17 -59.46 -4.84
C HIS A 222 6.64 -59.25 -4.69
N ALA A 223 5.83 -60.02 -5.45
CA ALA A 223 4.38 -59.84 -5.56
C ALA A 223 3.55 -61.06 -5.11
N THR A 224 2.34 -60.83 -4.60
CA THR A 224 1.17 -61.74 -4.68
C THR A 224 -0.16 -61.03 -4.34
N LEU A 225 -1.27 -61.67 -4.71
CA LEU A 225 -2.71 -61.37 -4.48
C LEU A 225 -3.39 -62.68 -3.97
N PRO A 226 -4.69 -62.79 -3.58
CA PRO A 226 -5.74 -61.79 -3.26
C PRO A 226 -6.55 -62.14 -1.94
N ALA A 227 -7.77 -61.56 -1.79
CA ALA A 227 -8.98 -62.06 -1.06
C ALA A 227 -9.39 -61.46 0.34
N HIS A 228 -10.68 -61.61 0.67
CA HIS A 228 -11.43 -61.06 1.86
C HIS A 228 -11.89 -62.21 2.82
N PRO A 229 -12.80 -62.06 3.84
CA PRO A 229 -13.39 -60.89 4.54
C PRO A 229 -13.53 -60.98 6.12
N ALA A 230 -14.17 -59.95 6.72
CA ALA A 230 -15.16 -60.00 7.85
C ALA A 230 -14.77 -59.67 9.33
N HIS A 231 -15.68 -58.90 10.00
CA HIS A 231 -15.82 -58.58 11.45
C HIS A 231 -14.65 -57.80 12.13
N ASN A 232 -14.78 -56.92 13.16
CA ASN A 232 -15.87 -56.38 14.03
C ASN A 232 -15.32 -55.13 14.84
N THR A 233 -16.00 -54.24 15.61
CA THR A 233 -17.40 -53.92 16.00
C THR A 233 -17.52 -52.44 16.55
N HIS A 234 -18.74 -51.97 16.85
CA HIS A 234 -19.18 -50.92 17.83
C HIS A 234 -18.66 -49.43 17.80
N SER A 235 -19.53 -48.53 17.33
CA SER A 235 -20.19 -47.35 17.97
C SER A 235 -19.68 -46.67 19.27
N PRO A 236 -20.09 -45.41 19.61
CA PRO A 236 -20.73 -44.32 18.82
C PRO A 236 -20.15 -42.88 19.06
N HIS A 237 -20.71 -41.86 18.39
CA HIS A 237 -20.48 -40.43 18.67
C HIS A 237 -21.24 -39.90 19.91
N PRO A 238 -20.80 -38.75 20.46
CA PRO A 238 -21.72 -37.72 20.94
C PRO A 238 -21.49 -36.35 20.26
N THR A 239 -22.57 -35.73 19.78
CA THR A 239 -22.60 -34.29 19.42
C THR A 239 -22.73 -33.44 20.68
N GLN A 240 -22.05 -32.28 20.75
CA GLN A 240 -22.30 -31.28 21.79
C GLN A 240 -23.15 -30.11 21.27
N THR A 241 -24.08 -29.69 22.11
CA THR A 241 -25.14 -28.72 21.80
C THR A 241 -24.72 -27.29 22.14
N PHE A 242 -25.04 -26.32 21.28
CA PHE A 242 -24.92 -24.89 21.60
C PHE A 242 -25.92 -24.48 22.69
N LEU A 243 -25.45 -23.74 23.71
CA LEU A 243 -26.30 -23.12 24.74
C LEU A 243 -26.19 -21.58 24.64
N PRO A 244 -27.28 -20.87 24.27
CA PRO A 244 -27.33 -19.42 24.30
C PRO A 244 -27.81 -18.91 25.68
N GLY A 245 -27.06 -17.99 26.29
CA GLY A 245 -27.52 -17.25 27.48
C GLY A 245 -26.51 -17.16 28.62
N MET A 246 -25.56 -16.22 28.52
CA MET A 246 -24.73 -15.74 29.64
C MET A 246 -24.73 -14.21 29.62
N THR A 247 -25.46 -13.59 30.55
CA THR A 247 -25.51 -12.12 30.70
C THR A 247 -24.40 -11.65 31.63
N PHE A 248 -23.54 -10.76 31.13
CA PHE A 248 -22.44 -10.18 31.92
C PHE A 248 -22.92 -8.98 32.76
N PRO A 249 -22.64 -8.93 34.08
CA PRO A 249 -23.01 -7.80 34.92
C PRO A 249 -22.08 -6.60 34.71
N TYR A 250 -22.67 -5.46 34.34
CA TYR A 250 -21.96 -4.18 34.20
C TYR A 250 -21.50 -3.65 35.57
N ARG A 251 -20.26 -3.15 35.66
CA ARG A 251 -19.75 -2.40 36.81
C ARG A 251 -19.22 -1.03 36.35
N PRO A 252 -19.82 0.09 36.80
CA PRO A 252 -19.23 1.41 36.63
C PRO A 252 -17.93 1.51 37.43
N ILE A 253 -16.91 2.15 36.84
CA ILE A 253 -15.73 2.63 37.56
C ILE A 253 -16.03 4.04 38.08
N ARG A 254 -15.48 4.39 39.24
CA ARG A 254 -15.51 5.74 39.84
C ARG A 254 -14.14 6.40 39.69
#